data_AF-A0A3M1LDR6-F1
#
_entry.id   AF-A0A3M1LDR6-F1
#
_cell.length_a   1.000
_cell.length_b   1.000
_cell.length_c   1.000
_cell.angle_alpha   90.00
_cell.angle_beta   90.00
_cell.angle_gamma   90.00
#
_symmetry.space_group_name_H-M   'P 1'
#
loop_
_entity.id
_entity.type
_entity.pdbx_description
1 polymer ?
#
loop_
_entity_poly.entity_id
_entity_poly.type
_entity_poly.pdbx_seq_one_letter_code
_entity_poly.pdbx_strand_id
1 'polypeptide(L)'
;MDKHDINDYNELIDRSMNIEWYWDVINKDLGLEWFKDYTKILDISNGKPWARWFSDGICNITYNCLDKHLSNKPAYICINESREEQIIT
;
A
#
# COMPACT_ATOMS: atom_id res chain seq x y z
N MET A 1 6.48 -12.32 6.64
CA MET A 1 7.11 -12.42 7.97
C MET A 1 8.52 -12.98 7.83
N ASP A 2 8.69 -14.07 7.09
CA ASP A 2 9.98 -14.70 6.79
C ASP A 2 11.04 -13.74 6.21
N LYS A 3 10.66 -12.87 5.27
CA LYS A 3 11.55 -11.87 4.63
C LYS A 3 12.23 -10.90 5.63
N HIS A 4 11.64 -10.73 6.81
CA HIS A 4 12.13 -9.82 7.85
C HIS A 4 12.49 -10.55 9.14
N ASP A 5 12.65 -11.88 9.09
CA ASP A 5 12.98 -12.73 10.25
C ASP A 5 12.02 -12.47 11.44
N ILE A 6 10.71 -12.47 11.15
CA ILE A 6 9.65 -12.32 12.16
C ILE A 6 9.02 -13.70 12.36
N ASN A 7 9.04 -14.20 13.60
CA ASN A 7 8.66 -15.58 13.90
C ASN A 7 7.14 -15.75 14.00
N ASP A 8 6.45 -14.79 14.60
CA ASP A 8 5.01 -14.86 14.81
C ASP A 8 4.31 -13.49 14.71
N TYR A 9 2.99 -13.53 14.82
CA TYR A 9 2.14 -12.35 14.72
C TYR A 9 2.36 -11.35 15.87
N ASN A 10 2.64 -11.80 17.08
CA ASN A 10 2.85 -10.91 18.22
C ASN A 10 4.16 -10.14 18.04
N GLU A 11 5.21 -10.81 17.56
CA GLU A 11 6.46 -10.16 17.22
C GLU A 11 6.29 -9.12 16.10
N LEU A 12 5.43 -9.39 15.10
CA LEU A 12 5.10 -8.40 14.08
C LEU A 12 4.46 -7.16 14.71
N ILE A 13 3.51 -7.33 15.64
CA ILE A 13 2.86 -6.22 16.35
C ILE A 13 3.90 -5.40 17.12
N ASP A 14 4.76 -6.04 17.91
CA ASP A 14 5.80 -5.35 18.67
C ASP A 14 6.75 -4.57 17.75
N ARG A 15 7.19 -5.18 16.64
CA ARG A 15 8.05 -4.49 15.66
C ARG A 15 7.33 -3.36 14.92
N SER A 16 6.04 -3.51 14.64
CA SER A 16 5.22 -2.49 13.95
C SER A 16 5.11 -1.17 14.72
N MET A 17 5.40 -1.18 16.03
CA MET A 17 5.47 0.02 16.85
C MET A 17 6.57 0.99 16.40
N ASN A 18 7.60 0.51 15.69
CA ASN A 18 8.48 1.38 14.91
C ASN A 18 7.79 1.79 13.61
N ILE A 19 7.06 2.90 13.69
CA ILE A 19 6.18 3.40 12.62
C ILE A 19 6.95 3.68 11.33
N GLU A 20 8.11 4.32 11.39
CA GLU A 20 8.88 4.67 10.19
C GLU A 20 9.38 3.42 9.46
N TRP A 21 9.96 2.47 10.21
CA TRP A 21 10.39 1.19 9.64
C TRP A 21 9.22 0.41 9.06
N TYR A 22 8.12 0.28 9.80
CA TYR A 22 6.98 -0.53 9.40
C TYR A 22 6.37 -0.02 8.10
N TRP A 23 6.09 1.28 8.00
CA TRP A 23 5.48 1.84 6.80
C TRP A 23 6.43 1.90 5.60
N ASP A 24 7.75 2.02 5.80
CA ASP A 24 8.74 1.85 4.72
C ASP A 24 8.68 0.42 4.14
N VAL A 25 8.67 -0.58 5.02
CA VAL A 25 8.60 -1.99 4.65
C VAL A 25 7.29 -2.28 3.91
N ILE A 26 6.15 -1.87 4.46
CA ILE A 26 4.84 -2.10 3.85
C ILE A 26 4.74 -1.41 2.48
N ASN A 27 5.25 -0.18 2.34
CA ASN A 27 5.25 0.54 1.07
C ASN A 27 6.02 -0.24 -0.02
N LYS A 28 7.18 -0.79 0.34
CA LYS A 28 8.00 -1.62 -0.56
C LYS A 28 7.37 -2.97 -0.87
N ASP A 29 6.75 -3.60 0.13
CA ASP A 29 6.15 -4.93 -0.03
C ASP A 29 4.87 -4.89 -0.89
N LEU A 30 4.06 -3.85 -0.74
CA LEU A 30 2.92 -3.56 -1.62
C LEU A 30 3.36 -3.13 -3.04
N GLY A 31 4.64 -2.81 -3.22
CA GLY A 31 5.20 -2.31 -4.47
C GLY A 31 4.53 -1.02 -4.92
N LEU A 32 4.27 -0.09 -4.00
CA LEU A 32 3.71 1.21 -4.34
C LEU A 32 4.71 2.04 -5.14
N GLU A 33 4.28 2.53 -6.29
CA GLU A 33 5.09 3.33 -7.20
C GLU A 33 4.86 4.82 -6.97
N TRP A 34 5.97 5.52 -6.77
CA TRP A 34 6.04 6.96 -6.57
C TRP A 34 6.68 7.59 -7.80
N PHE A 35 6.03 8.60 -8.37
CA PHE A 35 6.61 9.41 -9.45
C PHE A 35 7.68 10.36 -8.91
N LYS A 36 7.55 10.74 -7.64
CA LYS A 36 8.60 11.41 -6.87
C LYS A 36 8.66 10.77 -5.50
N ASP A 37 9.84 10.32 -5.11
CA ASP A 37 10.08 9.74 -3.79
C ASP A 37 9.75 10.75 -2.69
N TYR A 38 9.15 10.24 -1.61
CA TYR A 38 8.90 11.02 -0.41
C TYR A 38 10.21 11.25 0.36
N THR A 39 10.25 12.37 1.10
CA THR A 39 11.42 12.74 1.92
C THR A 39 11.30 12.24 3.36
N LYS A 40 10.06 12.03 3.84
CA LYS A 40 9.77 11.62 5.21
C LYS A 40 8.47 10.81 5.28
N ILE A 41 8.50 9.70 6.02
CA ILE A 41 7.35 8.79 6.14
C ILE A 41 6.25 9.38 7.02
N LEU A 42 6.60 9.94 8.17
CA LEU A 42 5.65 10.55 9.09
C LEU A 42 6.19 11.87 9.65
N ASP A 43 5.49 12.96 9.39
CA ASP A 43 5.73 14.23 10.04
C ASP A 43 4.59 14.62 10.99
N ILE A 44 4.90 14.66 12.29
CA ILE A 44 3.98 15.08 13.36
C ILE A 44 4.39 16.40 13.99
N SER A 45 5.27 17.17 13.34
CA SER A 45 5.78 18.46 13.83
C SER A 45 4.67 19.44 14.26
N ASN A 46 3.53 19.41 13.57
CA ASN A 46 2.37 20.26 13.88
C ASN A 46 1.41 19.64 14.91
N GLY A 47 1.67 18.44 15.41
CA GLY A 47 0.81 17.69 16.32
C GLY A 47 0.10 16.50 15.63
N LYS A 48 -0.27 15.49 16.43
CA LYS A 48 -0.84 14.22 15.92
C LYS A 48 -2.08 14.38 15.01
N PRO A 49 -3.04 15.29 15.27
CA PRO A 49 -4.19 15.49 14.38
C PRO A 49 -3.82 15.99 12.97
N TRP A 50 -2.63 16.55 12.81
CA TRP A 50 -2.11 17.11 11.55
C TRP A 50 -0.92 16.31 11.03
N ALA A 51 -0.87 15.02 11.36
CA ALA A 51 0.15 14.10 10.86
C ALA A 51 0.16 14.10 9.32
N ARG A 52 1.33 14.36 8.74
CA ARG A 52 1.56 14.26 7.30
C ARG A 52 2.32 12.98 7.01
N TRP A 53 1.71 12.11 6.21
CA TRP A 53 2.31 10.85 5.78
C TRP A 53 2.96 11.01 4.41
N PHE A 54 4.13 10.40 4.21
CA PHE A 54 4.88 10.38 2.95
C PHE A 54 5.07 11.78 2.33
N SER A 55 5.62 12.70 3.12
CA SER A 55 5.81 14.11 2.75
C SER A 55 6.62 14.28 1.46
N ASP A 56 6.21 15.26 0.66
CA ASP A 56 6.77 15.63 -0.66
C ASP A 56 6.70 14.56 -1.75
N GLY A 57 6.21 13.36 -1.41
CA GLY A 57 6.00 12.27 -2.33
C GLY A 57 4.87 12.56 -3.30
N ILE A 58 5.03 12.12 -4.54
CA ILE A 58 4.01 12.25 -5.59
C ILE A 58 3.71 10.85 -6.10
N CYS A 59 2.46 10.43 -5.96
CA CYS A 59 1.95 9.19 -6.53
C CYS A 59 0.56 9.44 -7.13
N ASN A 60 0.08 8.48 -7.91
CA ASN A 60 -1.31 8.46 -8.38
C ASN A 60 -1.95 7.13 -7.98
N ILE A 61 -3.11 7.21 -7.32
CA ILE A 61 -3.83 6.03 -6.85
C ILE A 61 -4.34 5.18 -8.01
N THR A 62 -4.91 5.81 -9.03
CA THR A 62 -5.39 5.13 -10.24
C THR A 62 -4.26 4.40 -10.95
N TYR A 63 -3.08 5.03 -11.07
CA TYR A 63 -1.91 4.40 -11.65
C TYR A 63 -1.48 3.15 -10.89
N ASN A 64 -1.39 3.25 -9.55
CA ASN A 64 -1.00 2.12 -8.70
C ASN A 64 -2.04 0.99 -8.70
N CYS A 65 -3.32 1.28 -8.90
CA CYS A 65 -4.40 0.30 -8.90
C CYS A 65 -4.74 -0.28 -10.27
N LEU A 66 -4.56 0.47 -11.35
CA LEU A 66 -4.97 0.10 -12.72
C LEU A 66 -3.75 -0.03 -13.63
N ASP A 67 -3.06 1.08 -13.90
CA ASP A 67 -2.01 1.16 -14.92
C ASP A 67 -0.85 0.19 -14.66
N LYS A 68 -0.37 0.10 -13.41
CA LYS A 68 0.67 -0.86 -12.99
C LYS A 68 0.26 -2.31 -13.22
N HIS A 69 -1.04 -2.58 -13.26
CA HIS A 69 -1.63 -3.91 -13.34
C HIS A 69 -2.18 -4.28 -14.73
N LEU A 70 -2.01 -3.42 -15.76
CA LEU A 70 -2.51 -3.54 -17.15
C LEU A 70 -2.13 -4.83 -17.93
N SER A 71 -1.54 -5.83 -17.26
CA SER A 71 -1.50 -7.20 -17.77
C SER A 71 -2.92 -7.72 -18.07
N ASN A 72 -3.04 -8.62 -19.06
CA ASN A 72 -4.29 -9.18 -19.59
C ASN A 72 -5.04 -10.10 -18.58
N LYS A 73 -5.21 -9.62 -17.35
CA LYS A 73 -5.81 -10.30 -16.20
C LYS A 73 -7.17 -9.65 -15.90
N PRO A 74 -8.15 -10.41 -15.43
CA PRO A 74 -9.42 -9.85 -14.95
C PRO A 74 -9.20 -8.78 -13.88
N ALA A 75 -9.75 -7.59 -14.08
CA ALA A 75 -9.80 -6.51 -13.10
C ALA A 75 -11.05 -6.62 -12.22
N TYR A 76 -12.21 -6.94 -12.81
CA TYR A 76 -13.47 -7.12 -12.07
C TYR A 76 -14.35 -8.19 -12.72
N ILE A 77 -15.01 -8.99 -11.87
CA ILE A 77 -15.99 -10.01 -12.25
C ILE A 77 -17.33 -9.57 -11.66
N CYS A 78 -18.29 -9.25 -12.52
CA CYS A 78 -19.64 -8.85 -12.12
C CYS A 78 -20.60 -10.03 -12.30
N ILE A 79 -21.45 -10.29 -11.30
CA ILE A 79 -22.46 -11.34 -11.34
C ILE A 79 -23.83 -10.69 -11.17
N ASN A 80 -24.75 -10.91 -12.11
CA ASN A 80 -26.12 -10.39 -12.03
C ASN A 80 -27.06 -11.35 -11.28
N GLU A 81 -28.32 -10.93 -11.09
CA GLU A 81 -29.34 -11.74 -10.39
C GLU A 81 -29.64 -13.07 -11.10
N SER A 82 -29.46 -13.13 -12.42
CA SER A 82 -29.57 -14.33 -13.24
C SER A 82 -28.34 -15.24 -13.15
N ARG A 83 -27.34 -14.90 -12.33
CA ARG A 83 -26.05 -15.59 -12.18
C ARG A 83 -25.18 -15.59 -13.43
N GLU A 84 -25.35 -14.59 -14.31
CA GLU A 84 -24.49 -14.42 -15.47
C GLU A 84 -23.26 -13.61 -15.06
N GLU A 85 -22.09 -14.09 -15.51
CA GLU A 85 -20.79 -13.47 -15.24
C GLU A 85 -20.37 -12.56 -16.38
N GLN A 86 -19.93 -11.35 -16.03
CA GLN A 86 -19.24 -10.44 -16.92
C GLN A 86 -17.84 -10.16 -16.37
N ILE A 87 -16.82 -10.54 -17.15
CA ILE A 87 -15.41 -10.33 -16.80
C ILE A 87 -14.92 -9.09 -17.54
N ILE A 88 -14.30 -8.18 -16.80
CA ILE A 88 -13.70 -6.97 -17.35
C ILE A 88 -12.23 -6.98 -16.99
N THR A 89 -11.40 -6.83 -18.02
CA THR A 89 -9.93 -6.88 -17.98
C THR A 89 -9.35 -5.50 -18.17
#